data_AF-A0A562JS18-F1
#
_entry.id   AF-A0A562JS18-F1
#
_cell.length_a   1.000
_cell.length_b   1.000
_cell.length_c   1.000
_cell.angle_alpha   90.00
_cell.angle_beta   90.00
_cell.angle_gamma   90.00
#
_symmetry.space_group_name_H-M   'P 1'
#
loop_
_entity.id
_entity.type
_entity.pdbx_description
1 polymer ?
#
loop_
_entity_poly.entity_id
_entity_poly.type
_entity_poly.pdbx_seq_one_letter_code
_entity_poly.pdbx_strand_id
1 'polypeptide(L)'
;MAELNADSRWRLVWSDEFSGISGSAPDPGKWGYDTGGTGWGNNEKQYYTDSTNNAYLDGSGHLVIKAIKENKNGMPYTSARLVSRNKGDWTYGRIEARSKLPTGKGLWPAIWMLPTDWEYGTWPISGETDIMEQWGSDPLKVHGTIHFGNLWKYRRGITAP
;
A
#
# COMPACT_ATOMS: atom_id res chain seq x y z
N MET A 1 21.74 22.86 -23.74
CA MET A 1 21.91 22.87 -22.28
C MET A 1 21.72 21.43 -21.82
N ALA A 2 22.77 20.77 -21.37
CA ALA A 2 22.69 19.37 -20.95
C ALA A 2 21.90 19.28 -19.63
N GLU A 3 20.87 18.45 -19.60
CA GLU A 3 20.17 18.09 -18.37
C GLU A 3 21.12 17.30 -17.47
N LEU A 4 21.25 17.75 -16.22
CA LEU A 4 22.05 17.09 -15.20
C LEU A 4 21.41 15.73 -14.87
N ASN A 5 22.12 14.65 -15.22
CA ASN A 5 21.80 13.26 -14.89
C ASN A 5 21.47 13.11 -13.39
N ALA A 6 20.33 12.50 -13.08
CA ALA A 6 19.99 12.10 -11.73
C ALA A 6 21.03 11.09 -11.20
N ASP A 7 21.91 11.61 -10.35
CA ASP A 7 22.72 10.96 -9.29
C ASP A 7 23.35 9.59 -9.65
N SER A 8 24.62 9.62 -10.07
CA SER A 8 25.47 8.44 -10.40
C SER A 8 25.71 7.44 -9.25
N ARG A 9 25.05 7.62 -8.10
CA ARG A 9 25.19 6.80 -6.89
C ARG A 9 24.09 5.75 -6.72
N TRP A 10 22.99 5.84 -7.47
CA TRP A 10 21.89 4.89 -7.39
C TRP A 10 21.77 4.06 -8.66
N ARG A 11 21.56 2.75 -8.50
CA ARG A 11 21.27 1.83 -9.60
C ARG A 11 19.85 1.32 -9.45
N LEU A 12 19.04 1.46 -10.50
CA LEU A 12 17.71 0.87 -10.55
C LEU A 12 17.83 -0.66 -10.54
N VAL A 13 17.19 -1.31 -9.57
CA VAL A 13 17.18 -2.78 -9.43
C VAL A 13 15.80 -3.40 -9.63
N TRP A 14 14.75 -2.59 -9.51
CA TRP A 14 13.36 -2.99 -9.71
C TRP A 14 12.51 -1.76 -9.96
N SER A 15 11.53 -1.86 -10.85
CA SER A 15 10.47 -0.86 -11.00
C SER A 15 9.22 -1.49 -11.58
N ASP A 16 8.09 -0.78 -11.44
CA ASP A 16 6.90 -1.03 -12.23
C ASP A 16 6.36 0.31 -12.73
N GLU A 17 6.39 0.50 -14.06
CA GLU A 17 5.88 1.70 -14.72
C GLU A 17 4.40 1.55 -15.11
N PHE A 18 3.76 0.44 -14.71
CA PHE A 18 2.32 0.18 -14.88
C PHE A 18 1.84 0.31 -16.32
N SER A 19 2.70 -0.07 -17.27
CA SER A 19 2.34 -0.17 -18.69
C SER A 19 1.44 -1.38 -18.91
N GLY A 20 0.35 -1.18 -19.66
CA GLY A 20 -0.61 -2.25 -19.93
C GLY A 20 -1.90 -1.71 -20.52
N ILE A 21 -2.79 -2.61 -20.90
CA ILE A 21 -4.08 -2.27 -21.50
C ILE A 21 -5.04 -1.80 -20.40
N SER A 22 -5.88 -0.82 -20.70
CA SER A 22 -6.90 -0.34 -19.76
C SER A 22 -7.77 -1.48 -19.23
N GLY A 23 -7.94 -1.54 -17.91
CA GLY A 23 -8.71 -2.57 -17.22
C GLY A 23 -7.95 -3.88 -16.94
N SER A 24 -6.71 -4.02 -17.41
CA SER A 24 -5.89 -5.19 -17.09
C SER A 24 -5.40 -5.17 -15.64
N ALA A 25 -5.11 -6.34 -15.11
CA ALA A 25 -4.55 -6.49 -13.77
C ALA A 25 -3.06 -6.08 -13.75
N PRO A 26 -2.56 -5.56 -12.62
CA PRO A 26 -1.13 -5.40 -12.35
C PRO A 26 -0.34 -6.70 -12.51
N ASP A 27 0.96 -6.57 -12.84
CA ASP A 27 1.83 -7.72 -13.13
C ASP A 27 1.86 -8.72 -11.94
N PRO A 28 1.34 -9.95 -12.11
CA PRO A 28 1.33 -10.94 -11.03
C PRO A 28 2.73 -11.47 -10.70
N GLY A 29 3.76 -11.20 -11.51
CA GLY A 29 5.15 -11.44 -11.16
C GLY A 29 5.69 -10.44 -10.13
N LYS A 30 5.04 -9.28 -9.99
CA LYS A 30 5.45 -8.17 -9.11
C LYS A 30 4.51 -7.93 -7.94
N TRP A 31 3.21 -8.15 -8.14
CA TRP A 31 2.17 -7.80 -7.17
C TRP A 31 1.30 -8.99 -6.79
N GLY A 32 1.01 -9.10 -5.50
CA GLY A 32 -0.06 -9.91 -4.93
C GLY A 32 -1.12 -9.03 -4.24
N TYR A 33 -2.09 -9.69 -3.60
CA TYR A 33 -3.20 -9.01 -2.93
C TYR A 33 -3.41 -9.58 -1.53
N ASP A 34 -3.55 -8.68 -0.55
CA ASP A 34 -4.16 -9.03 0.73
C ASP A 34 -5.68 -8.79 0.59
N THR A 35 -6.50 -9.81 0.86
CA THR A 35 -7.96 -9.75 0.69
C THR A 35 -8.68 -9.94 2.01
N GLY A 36 -9.88 -9.37 2.14
CA GLY A 36 -10.69 -9.47 3.35
C GLY A 36 -11.13 -8.13 3.94
N GLY A 37 -12.03 -8.20 4.93
CA GLY A 37 -12.68 -7.04 5.56
C GLY A 37 -12.71 -7.15 7.09
N THR A 38 -11.62 -7.56 7.72
CA THR A 38 -11.52 -7.78 9.17
C THR A 38 -11.26 -6.50 9.98
N GLY A 39 -11.17 -5.35 9.29
CA GLY A 39 -10.83 -4.06 9.89
C GLY A 39 -9.32 -3.79 9.98
N TRP A 40 -8.47 -4.76 9.63
CA TRP A 40 -7.02 -4.59 9.41
C TRP A 40 -6.27 -3.91 10.57
N GLY A 41 -6.70 -4.15 11.81
CA GLY A 41 -6.11 -3.54 13.02
C GLY A 41 -6.62 -2.12 13.32
N ASN A 42 -7.33 -1.48 12.40
CA ASN A 42 -7.69 -0.06 12.46
C ASN A 42 -9.20 0.23 12.36
N ASN A 43 -10.06 -0.77 12.53
CA ASN A 43 -11.52 -0.65 12.35
C ASN A 43 -11.93 -0.18 10.93
N GLU A 44 -11.12 -0.51 9.94
CA GLU A 44 -11.34 -0.18 8.54
C GLU A 44 -12.67 -0.73 8.00
N LYS A 45 -13.24 -0.04 7.00
CA LYS A 45 -14.63 -0.29 6.54
C LYS A 45 -14.73 -0.89 5.13
N GLN A 46 -13.61 -1.15 4.48
CA GLN A 46 -13.56 -1.80 3.19
C GLN A 46 -13.31 -3.30 3.30
N TYR A 47 -13.80 -4.02 2.30
CA TYR A 47 -13.33 -5.36 1.96
C TYR A 47 -12.29 -5.24 0.83
N TYR A 48 -11.03 -5.60 1.10
CA TYR A 48 -10.02 -5.65 0.05
C TYR A 48 -10.25 -6.84 -0.89
N THR A 49 -10.09 -6.60 -2.19
CA THR A 49 -10.28 -7.60 -3.25
C THR A 49 -9.06 -7.69 -4.16
N ASP A 50 -9.02 -8.75 -4.97
CA ASP A 50 -8.11 -8.98 -6.09
C ASP A 50 -8.77 -8.66 -7.45
N SER A 51 -9.91 -7.98 -7.45
CA SER A 51 -10.68 -7.68 -8.66
C SER A 51 -10.13 -6.45 -9.39
N THR A 52 -10.18 -6.49 -10.73
CA THR A 52 -9.92 -5.33 -11.59
C THR A 52 -10.95 -4.21 -11.45
N ASN A 53 -12.05 -4.41 -10.72
CA ASN A 53 -12.91 -3.30 -10.29
C ASN A 53 -12.20 -2.38 -9.28
N ASN A 54 -11.31 -2.94 -8.45
CA ASN A 54 -10.60 -2.22 -7.39
C ASN A 54 -9.14 -1.94 -7.73
N ALA A 55 -8.46 -2.77 -8.53
CA ALA A 55 -7.07 -2.56 -8.92
C ALA A 55 -6.84 -2.89 -10.39
N TYR A 56 -6.56 -1.87 -11.20
CA TYR A 56 -6.39 -2.04 -12.64
C TYR A 56 -5.42 -1.01 -13.24
N LEU A 57 -4.86 -1.33 -14.39
CA LEU A 57 -4.07 -0.41 -15.20
C LEU A 57 -5.01 0.48 -16.02
N ASP A 58 -4.78 1.78 -16.08
CA ASP A 58 -5.67 2.71 -16.79
C ASP A 58 -5.44 2.77 -18.32
N GLY A 59 -4.34 2.18 -18.81
CA GLY A 59 -3.92 2.28 -20.21
C GLY A 59 -3.03 3.49 -20.52
N SER A 60 -2.73 4.32 -19.52
CA SER A 60 -1.93 5.54 -19.60
C SER A 60 -0.68 5.50 -18.72
N GLY A 61 -0.24 4.30 -18.30
CA GLY A 61 0.94 4.12 -17.47
C GLY A 61 0.68 4.32 -15.98
N HIS A 62 -0.55 4.10 -15.50
CA HIS A 62 -0.86 4.18 -14.08
C HIS A 62 -1.58 2.95 -13.57
N LEU A 63 -1.19 2.53 -12.37
CA LEU A 63 -2.02 1.73 -11.49
C LEU A 63 -3.12 2.60 -10.88
N VAL A 64 -4.36 2.13 -10.97
CA VAL A 64 -5.51 2.69 -10.28
C VAL A 64 -5.94 1.74 -9.17
N ILE A 65 -5.84 2.21 -7.92
CA ILE A 65 -6.52 1.60 -6.77
C ILE A 65 -7.80 2.41 -6.50
N LYS A 66 -8.95 1.76 -6.63
CA LYS A 66 -10.27 2.39 -6.51
C LYS A 66 -11.04 1.83 -5.32
N ALA A 67 -11.34 2.71 -4.37
CA ALA A 67 -12.33 2.46 -3.35
C ALA A 67 -13.74 2.65 -3.92
N ILE A 68 -14.63 1.69 -3.72
CA ILE A 68 -16.01 1.68 -4.23
C ILE A 68 -16.96 1.54 -3.05
N LYS A 69 -18.05 2.31 -3.05
CA LYS A 69 -19.16 2.12 -2.11
C LYS A 69 -20.07 1.02 -2.62
N GLU A 70 -19.88 -0.19 -2.11
CA GLU A 70 -20.69 -1.36 -2.42
C GLU A 70 -20.66 -2.34 -1.24
N ASN A 71 -21.72 -3.12 -1.09
CA ASN A 71 -21.78 -4.13 -0.03
C ASN A 71 -21.08 -5.41 -0.50
N LYS A 72 -20.00 -5.81 0.20
CA LYS A 72 -19.31 -7.07 -0.04
C LYS A 72 -18.92 -7.72 1.29
N ASN A 73 -19.37 -8.95 1.49
CA ASN A 73 -19.08 -9.75 2.69
C ASN A 73 -19.32 -8.99 4.01
N GLY A 74 -20.43 -8.25 4.10
CA GLY A 74 -20.80 -7.47 5.28
C GLY A 74 -20.10 -6.11 5.42
N MET A 75 -19.19 -5.75 4.51
CA MET A 75 -18.51 -4.46 4.49
C MET A 75 -19.19 -3.49 3.51
N PRO A 76 -19.35 -2.20 3.87
CA PRO A 76 -20.04 -1.21 3.04
C PRO A 76 -19.19 -0.60 1.89
N TYR A 77 -17.92 -1.00 1.79
CA TYR A 77 -17.00 -0.55 0.75
C TYR A 77 -16.13 -1.72 0.26
N THR A 78 -15.61 -1.60 -0.96
CA THR A 78 -14.50 -2.42 -1.46
C THR A 78 -13.31 -1.54 -1.81
N SER A 79 -12.11 -2.12 -1.82
CA SER A 79 -10.87 -1.47 -2.27
C SER A 79 -9.85 -2.55 -2.65
N ALA A 80 -8.60 -2.17 -2.91
CA ALA A 80 -7.49 -3.12 -3.09
C ALA A 80 -6.30 -2.77 -2.18
N ARG A 81 -5.58 -3.81 -1.73
CA ARG A 81 -4.32 -3.73 -0.99
C ARG A 81 -3.29 -4.58 -1.73
N LEU A 82 -2.49 -3.92 -2.57
CA LEU A 82 -1.42 -4.57 -3.32
C LEU A 82 -0.19 -4.74 -2.44
N VAL A 83 0.49 -5.88 -2.59
CA VAL A 83 1.70 -6.20 -1.85
C VAL A 83 2.75 -6.79 -2.78
N SER A 84 4.03 -6.46 -2.56
CA SER A 84 5.18 -7.06 -3.27
C SER A 84 5.80 -8.23 -2.50
N ARG A 85 5.23 -8.63 -1.36
CA ARG A 85 5.72 -9.69 -0.47
C ARG A 85 6.09 -10.96 -1.27
N ASN A 86 7.34 -11.40 -1.15
CA ASN A 86 7.92 -12.56 -1.87
C ASN A 86 8.01 -12.40 -3.40
N LYS A 87 7.91 -11.17 -3.91
CA LYS A 87 8.02 -10.81 -5.35
C LYS A 87 9.02 -9.68 -5.58
N GLY A 88 9.16 -8.81 -4.59
CA GLY A 88 10.16 -7.76 -4.51
C GLY A 88 10.26 -7.33 -3.04
N ASP A 89 11.36 -7.72 -2.41
CA ASP A 89 11.68 -7.43 -1.02
C ASP A 89 13.12 -6.92 -0.96
N TRP A 90 13.35 -5.79 -0.30
CA TRP A 90 14.66 -5.13 -0.27
C TRP A 90 15.05 -4.77 1.15
N THR A 91 16.31 -5.05 1.49
CA THR A 91 16.96 -4.45 2.65
C THR A 91 17.82 -3.29 2.16
N TYR A 92 17.50 -2.09 2.64
CA TYR A 92 18.06 -0.81 2.20
C TYR A 92 17.70 -0.44 0.76
N GLY A 93 18.07 0.79 0.40
CA GLY A 93 17.86 1.35 -0.92
C GLY A 93 17.04 2.63 -0.86
N ARG A 94 16.61 3.05 -2.05
CA ARG A 94 15.74 4.19 -2.25
C ARG A 94 14.47 3.71 -2.92
N ILE A 95 13.33 3.94 -2.25
CA ILE A 95 12.01 3.55 -2.73
C ILE A 95 11.26 4.82 -3.09
N GLU A 96 10.75 4.85 -4.32
CA GLU A 96 9.99 5.98 -4.85
C GLU A 96 8.66 5.48 -5.40
N ALA A 97 7.61 6.24 -5.13
CA ALA A 97 6.31 6.03 -5.74
C ALA A 97 5.72 7.40 -6.12
N ARG A 98 5.39 7.58 -7.40
CA ARG A 98 4.74 8.79 -7.89
C ARG A 98 3.24 8.54 -7.98
N SER A 99 2.46 9.18 -7.13
CA SER A 99 1.01 8.95 -7.03
C SER A 99 0.21 10.25 -6.97
N LYS A 100 -1.06 10.17 -7.39
CA LYS A 100 -2.08 11.19 -7.14
C LYS A 100 -3.07 10.61 -6.15
N LEU A 101 -3.23 11.27 -5.01
CA LEU A 101 -4.00 10.75 -3.88
C LEU A 101 -5.48 11.11 -4.00
N PRO A 102 -6.40 10.23 -3.57
CA PRO A 102 -7.81 10.54 -3.52
C PRO A 102 -8.13 11.56 -2.42
N THR A 103 -9.21 12.30 -2.59
CA THR A 103 -9.74 13.25 -1.60
C THR A 103 -11.16 12.86 -1.21
N GLY A 104 -11.55 13.16 0.03
CA GLY A 104 -12.85 12.81 0.58
C GLY A 104 -12.76 12.24 1.99
N LYS A 105 -13.76 12.54 2.81
CA LYS A 105 -13.83 12.07 4.19
C LYS A 105 -13.88 10.54 4.25
N GLY A 106 -13.04 9.96 5.10
CA GLY A 106 -12.96 8.51 5.33
C GLY A 106 -12.01 7.77 4.39
N LEU A 107 -11.46 8.44 3.36
CA LEU A 107 -10.40 7.86 2.54
C LEU A 107 -9.05 7.97 3.25
N TRP A 108 -8.30 6.88 3.21
CA TRP A 108 -6.96 6.77 3.80
C TRP A 108 -6.05 5.99 2.84
N PRO A 109 -5.52 6.64 1.80
CA PRO A 109 -4.47 6.05 0.96
C PRO A 109 -3.16 5.94 1.76
N ALA A 110 -2.45 4.83 1.57
CA ALA A 110 -1.15 4.58 2.17
C ALA A 110 -0.19 3.91 1.17
N ILE A 111 1.08 4.30 1.22
CA ILE A 111 2.23 3.63 0.58
C ILE A 111 3.21 3.36 1.71
N TRP A 112 3.42 2.10 2.02
CA TRP A 112 4.07 1.68 3.25
C TRP A 112 4.70 0.30 3.06
N MET A 113 5.47 -0.13 4.05
CA MET A 113 6.25 -1.35 4.01
C MET A 113 6.15 -2.10 5.34
N LEU A 114 6.10 -3.43 5.22
CA LEU A 114 6.29 -4.38 6.30
C LEU A 114 7.52 -5.24 6.04
N PRO A 115 8.15 -5.80 7.09
CA PRO A 115 9.18 -6.82 6.92
C PRO A 115 8.58 -8.06 6.26
N THR A 116 9.35 -8.70 5.39
CA THR A 116 9.03 -10.02 4.83
C THR A 116 9.11 -11.08 5.93
N ASP A 117 10.17 -11.02 6.73
CA ASP A 117 10.45 -11.93 7.84
C ASP A 117 10.17 -11.23 9.19
N TRP A 118 9.27 -11.79 9.99
CA TRP A 118 8.90 -11.29 11.33
C TRP A 118 9.93 -11.68 12.40
N GLU A 119 11.22 -11.46 12.12
CA GLU A 119 12.37 -11.95 12.89
C GLU A 119 12.31 -11.60 14.39
N TYR A 120 11.82 -10.41 14.70
CA TYR A 120 11.81 -9.87 16.07
C TYR A 120 10.46 -10.07 16.80
N GLY A 121 9.50 -10.73 16.15
CA GLY A 121 8.14 -10.95 16.66
C GLY A 121 7.07 -10.23 15.83
N THR A 122 5.81 -10.39 16.23
CA THR A 122 4.68 -9.78 15.52
C THR A 122 4.71 -8.25 15.58
N TRP A 123 3.89 -7.61 14.76
CA TRP A 123 3.75 -6.16 14.77
C TRP A 123 3.51 -5.59 16.20
N PRO A 124 4.16 -4.48 16.58
CA PRO A 124 5.06 -3.63 15.78
C PRO A 124 6.54 -4.00 15.93
N ILE A 125 6.88 -5.14 16.57
CA ILE A 125 8.26 -5.40 17.00
C ILE A 125 9.21 -5.55 15.81
N SER A 126 8.77 -6.23 14.75
CA SER A 126 9.58 -6.37 13.53
C SER A 126 9.54 -5.14 12.61
N GLY A 127 8.75 -4.12 12.96
CA GLY A 127 8.74 -2.83 12.29
C GLY A 127 7.64 -2.63 11.24
N GLU A 128 7.40 -1.36 10.92
CA GLU A 128 6.61 -0.86 9.80
C GLU A 128 7.21 0.48 9.35
N THR A 129 7.27 0.72 8.04
CA THR A 129 7.71 2.01 7.48
C THR A 129 6.65 2.58 6.55
N ASP A 130 6.02 3.65 7.00
CA ASP A 130 5.03 4.39 6.23
C ASP A 130 5.75 5.48 5.43
N ILE A 131 5.89 5.25 4.13
CA ILE A 131 6.51 6.21 3.22
C ILE A 131 5.57 7.41 3.01
N MET A 132 4.27 7.13 2.90
CA MET A 132 3.24 8.15 2.75
C MET A 132 1.89 7.64 3.25
N GLU A 133 1.27 8.39 4.14
CA GLU A 133 -0.14 8.29 4.48
C GLU A 133 -0.83 9.64 4.37
N GLN A 134 -2.09 9.64 3.95
CA GLN A 134 -2.90 10.86 3.88
C GLN A 134 -4.31 10.58 4.42
N TRP A 135 -4.87 11.51 5.17
CA TRP A 135 -6.32 11.54 5.36
C TRP A 135 -6.95 12.32 4.22
N GLY A 136 -7.88 11.72 3.48
CA GLY A 136 -8.57 12.38 2.36
C GLY A 136 -9.36 13.63 2.76
N SER A 137 -9.62 13.84 4.06
CA SER A 137 -10.21 15.07 4.60
C SER A 137 -9.21 16.21 4.82
N ASP A 138 -7.90 15.93 4.87
CA ASP A 138 -6.81 16.91 4.95
C ASP A 138 -5.83 16.67 3.78
N PRO A 139 -6.25 16.93 2.52
CA PRO A 139 -5.55 16.48 1.32
C PRO A 139 -4.23 17.21 1.04
N LEU A 140 -3.87 18.21 1.85
CA LEU A 140 -2.61 18.97 1.72
C LEU A 140 -1.54 18.49 2.69
N LYS A 141 -1.84 17.47 3.50
CA LYS A 141 -0.91 16.91 4.49
C LYS A 141 -0.71 15.43 4.26
N VAL A 142 0.57 15.04 4.19
CA VAL A 142 1.00 13.65 4.22
C VAL A 142 1.83 13.39 5.47
N HIS A 143 1.85 12.14 5.91
CA HIS A 143 2.60 11.66 7.06
C HIS A 143 3.58 10.59 6.59
N GLY A 144 4.79 10.62 7.16
CA GLY A 144 5.73 9.52 7.09
C GLY A 144 6.00 9.05 8.52
N THR A 145 5.87 7.76 8.76
CA THR A 145 5.84 7.18 10.12
C THR A 145 6.71 5.93 10.16
N ILE A 146 7.29 5.64 11.32
CA ILE A 146 7.96 4.37 11.59
C ILE A 146 7.29 3.78 12.83
N HIS A 147 6.80 2.54 12.73
CA HIS A 147 6.32 1.79 13.89
C HIS A 147 7.40 0.80 14.32
N PHE A 148 7.72 0.81 15.62
CA PHE A 148 8.68 -0.10 16.24
C PHE A 148 8.43 -0.14 17.75
N GLY A 149 9.09 -1.07 18.46
CA GLY A 149 9.09 -1.14 19.92
C GLY A 149 8.32 -2.34 20.47
N ASN A 150 7.72 -2.18 21.65
CA ASN A 150 7.09 -3.30 22.37
C ASN A 150 5.79 -3.79 21.70
N LEU A 151 5.40 -5.03 22.00
CA LEU A 151 4.11 -5.61 21.56
C LEU A 151 2.96 -4.61 21.74
N TRP A 152 2.20 -4.39 20.68
CA TRP A 152 1.00 -3.58 20.76
C TRP A 152 -0.06 -4.33 21.56
N LYS A 153 -0.44 -3.76 22.70
CA LYS A 153 -1.56 -4.21 23.51
C LYS A 153 -2.75 -3.31 23.21
N TYR A 154 -3.70 -3.79 22.40
CA TYR A 154 -5.01 -3.13 22.33
C TYR A 154 -5.58 -3.07 23.76
N ARG A 155 -6.18 -1.94 24.15
CA ARG A 155 -7.02 -1.85 25.35
C ARG A 155 -8.25 -2.76 25.16
N ARG A 156 -8.06 -4.09 25.26
CA ARG A 156 -9.03 -5.22 25.39
C ARG A 156 -8.47 -6.60 24.96
N GLY A 157 -7.15 -6.79 24.85
CA GLY A 157 -6.57 -8.14 24.92
C GLY A 157 -6.65 -9.00 23.64
N ILE A 158 -6.76 -8.39 22.46
CA ILE A 158 -6.56 -9.09 21.19
C ILE A 158 -5.29 -8.53 20.56
N THR A 159 -4.32 -9.41 20.28
CA THR A 159 -3.11 -9.13 19.50
C THR A 159 -3.50 -9.00 18.03
N ALA A 160 -2.89 -8.05 17.31
CA ALA A 160 -3.03 -7.95 15.86
C ALA A 160 -2.58 -9.27 15.19
N PRO A 161 -3.20 -9.67 14.06
CA PRO A 161 -2.79 -10.85 13.30
C PRO A 161 -1.39 -10.71 12.69
#